data_AF-A0AA88XTQ2-F1
#
_entry.id   AF-A0AA88XTQ2-F1
#
_cell.length_a   1.000
_cell.length_b   1.000
_cell.length_c   1.000
_cell.angle_alpha   90.00
_cell.angle_beta   90.00
_cell.angle_gamma   90.00
#
_symmetry.space_group_name_H-M   'P 1'
#
loop_
_entity.id
_entity.type
_entity.pdbx_description
1 polymer ?
#
loop_
_entity_poly.entity_id
_entity_poly.type
_entity_poly.pdbx_seq_one_letter_code
_entity_poly.pdbx_strand_id
1 'polypeptide(L)'
;MSTNQNKSKYFEETEKTKSTKEQKSQNIGKYKQSTKPPAAKTKRTSSEMADSSMEEMSTILSDLDEIKSALKKSVTKSDLTDIVKSIVKEMFEENKKEMETRMKEIEDVYMRKCGDLQDKIDGLGLEMESLRELNAKKDTAIRNLNATLDDAMRIANEARSRSNYNEQYSRKNNIKIFGLKESNGENVSSEVCKMLKSAAKVELKEEEILAAHRLPSKLKNLLSSFNFMKELYLPVRTIH
;
A
#
# COMPACT_ATOMS: atom_id res chain seq x y z
N MET A 1 -30.92 17.65 -0.52
CA MET A 1 -29.96 17.55 0.60
C MET A 1 -29.48 16.09 0.63
N SER A 2 -28.21 15.75 0.50
CA SER A 2 -27.00 16.57 0.29
C SER A 2 -26.00 15.80 -0.57
N THR A 3 -25.27 16.49 -1.45
CA THR A 3 -24.27 15.89 -2.35
C THR A 3 -22.98 15.58 -1.60
N ASN A 4 -22.58 14.30 -1.54
CA ASN A 4 -21.37 13.90 -0.84
C ASN A 4 -20.13 14.01 -1.76
N GLN A 5 -19.45 15.16 -1.69
CA GLN A 5 -18.19 15.41 -2.41
C GLN A 5 -17.00 14.88 -1.61
N ASN A 6 -16.57 13.63 -1.87
CA ASN A 6 -15.28 13.15 -1.34
C ASN A 6 -14.18 13.39 -2.39
N LYS A 7 -13.46 14.51 -2.24
CA LYS A 7 -12.38 14.91 -3.14
C LYS A 7 -11.11 14.08 -2.89
N SER A 8 -10.44 13.73 -3.99
CA SER A 8 -9.08 13.19 -4.00
C SER A 8 -8.13 14.01 -3.12
N LYS A 9 -7.29 13.34 -2.34
CA LYS A 9 -6.31 13.98 -1.45
C LYS A 9 -5.03 13.16 -1.25
N TYR A 10 -4.45 12.66 -2.34
CA TYR A 10 -3.08 12.14 -2.38
C TYR A 10 -2.46 12.37 -3.76
N PHE A 11 -1.84 13.54 -3.97
CA PHE A 11 -0.66 13.72 -4.82
C PHE A 11 -0.15 15.16 -4.62
N GLU A 12 0.91 15.33 -3.83
CA GLU A 12 1.64 16.60 -3.72
C GLU A 12 3.15 16.28 -3.68
N GLU A 13 3.79 16.58 -4.80
CA GLU A 13 5.17 17.04 -4.98
C GLU A 13 6.31 16.50 -4.08
N THR A 14 7.23 15.76 -4.72
CA THR A 14 8.67 16.04 -4.57
C THR A 14 9.40 15.92 -5.91
N GLU A 15 9.19 16.87 -6.83
CA GLU A 15 10.19 17.13 -7.87
C GLU A 15 11.40 17.84 -7.24
N LYS A 16 12.58 17.20 -7.29
CA LYS A 16 13.87 17.90 -7.13
C LYS A 16 14.87 17.45 -8.18
N THR A 17 14.65 17.92 -9.40
CA THR A 17 15.69 18.00 -10.42
C THR A 17 16.86 18.84 -9.91
N LYS A 18 18.07 18.28 -9.88
CA LYS A 18 19.32 19.04 -9.85
C LYS A 18 20.26 18.56 -10.94
N SER A 19 20.11 19.18 -12.11
CA SER A 19 21.13 19.21 -13.15
C SER A 19 21.51 20.67 -13.38
N THR A 20 22.75 21.03 -13.05
CA THR A 20 23.37 22.26 -13.55
C THR A 20 24.87 22.04 -13.65
N LYS A 21 25.35 21.73 -14.86
CA LYS A 21 26.74 21.99 -15.23
C LYS A 21 26.85 23.48 -15.53
N GLU A 22 27.84 24.15 -14.97
CA GLU A 22 28.35 25.38 -15.57
C GLU A 22 29.88 25.42 -15.46
N GLN A 23 30.52 25.77 -16.58
CA GLN A 23 31.98 25.80 -16.72
C GLN A 23 32.51 27.17 -16.29
N LYS A 24 33.66 27.21 -15.59
CA LYS A 24 34.57 28.37 -15.69
C LYS A 24 36.02 27.94 -15.83
N SER A 25 36.56 28.17 -17.01
CA SER A 25 37.98 28.07 -17.36
C SER A 25 38.72 29.35 -16.99
N GLN A 26 39.92 29.21 -16.39
CA GLN A 26 41.05 30.17 -16.28
C GLN A 26 42.04 29.52 -15.28
N ASN A 27 43.36 29.60 -15.36
CA ASN A 27 44.26 30.48 -16.12
C ASN A 27 45.63 29.77 -16.29
N ILE A 28 46.22 29.77 -17.49
CA ILE A 28 47.65 29.48 -17.69
C ILE A 28 48.23 30.55 -18.62
N GLY A 29 49.39 31.10 -18.25
CA GLY A 29 50.23 31.89 -19.15
C GLY A 29 50.16 33.41 -18.97
N LYS A 30 51.11 33.95 -18.20
CA LYS A 30 51.59 35.34 -18.38
C LYS A 30 53.05 35.30 -18.81
N TYR A 31 53.30 35.49 -20.10
CA TYR A 31 54.61 35.92 -20.60
C TYR A 31 54.80 37.43 -20.34
N LYS A 32 56.02 37.84 -20.03
CA LYS A 32 56.51 39.23 -20.21
C LYS A 32 57.85 39.20 -20.95
N GLN A 33 58.06 40.21 -21.78
CA GLN A 33 59.18 40.36 -22.72
C GLN A 33 60.34 41.21 -22.16
N SER A 34 61.36 41.44 -23.01
CA SER A 34 62.46 42.43 -22.93
C SER A 34 63.67 42.07 -22.06
N THR A 35 64.92 42.43 -22.39
CA THR A 35 65.46 43.35 -23.45
C THR A 35 66.89 42.95 -23.91
N LYS A 36 67.34 43.42 -25.09
CA LYS A 36 68.76 43.52 -25.55
C LYS A 36 69.46 44.78 -24.95
N PRO A 37 70.74 45.12 -25.23
CA PRO A 37 72.03 44.39 -25.33
C PRO A 37 72.99 44.97 -24.22
N PRO A 38 74.27 45.42 -24.38
CA PRO A 38 75.38 45.13 -25.32
C PRO A 38 76.82 44.94 -24.72
N ALA A 39 77.73 44.42 -25.57
CA ALA A 39 79.17 44.75 -25.76
C ALA A 39 80.20 44.84 -24.60
N ALA A 40 81.31 44.08 -24.72
CA ALA A 40 82.64 44.57 -25.17
C ALA A 40 83.90 43.89 -24.53
N LYS A 41 84.81 43.40 -25.40
CA LYS A 41 86.29 43.27 -25.24
C LYS A 41 86.86 42.27 -24.19
N THR A 42 88.13 41.82 -24.19
CA THR A 42 89.16 41.47 -25.21
C THR A 42 90.41 40.95 -24.45
N LYS A 43 91.00 39.78 -24.75
CA LYS A 43 92.48 39.55 -24.91
C LYS A 43 92.91 38.07 -25.10
N ARG A 44 94.11 37.94 -25.69
CA ARG A 44 94.94 36.74 -26.04
C ARG A 44 95.43 35.98 -24.78
N THR A 45 95.98 34.76 -24.81
CA THR A 45 97.24 34.33 -25.51
C THR A 45 97.41 32.81 -25.74
N SER A 46 97.65 32.43 -27.00
CA SER A 46 98.71 31.54 -27.54
C SER A 46 99.39 30.43 -26.69
N SER A 47 99.40 29.21 -27.24
CA SER A 47 100.62 28.51 -27.68
C SER A 47 100.33 27.43 -28.73
N GLU A 48 101.20 27.34 -29.74
CA GLU A 48 101.63 26.13 -30.48
C GLU A 48 100.64 25.00 -30.81
N MET A 49 100.40 24.79 -32.12
CA MET A 49 100.60 23.51 -32.86
C MET A 49 100.17 23.71 -34.32
N ALA A 50 101.08 24.26 -35.13
CA ALA A 50 100.86 24.44 -36.57
C ALA A 50 101.31 23.18 -37.32
N ASP A 51 100.35 22.31 -37.65
CA ASP A 51 100.26 21.52 -38.91
C ASP A 51 99.11 20.48 -38.89
N SER A 52 98.51 20.16 -37.74
CA SER A 52 97.26 19.36 -37.66
C SER A 52 95.99 20.16 -38.01
N SER A 53 96.07 21.49 -37.92
CA SER A 53 94.91 22.40 -37.87
C SER A 53 94.03 22.43 -39.13
N MET A 54 94.54 22.01 -40.29
CA MET A 54 93.78 22.05 -41.55
C MET A 54 92.94 20.77 -41.75
N GLU A 55 93.46 19.61 -41.35
CA GLU A 55 92.70 18.35 -41.33
C GLU A 55 91.64 18.37 -40.22
N GLU A 56 91.99 18.88 -39.02
CA GLU A 56 91.05 19.10 -37.92
C GLU A 56 89.91 20.06 -38.29
N MET A 57 90.20 21.14 -39.01
CA MET A 57 89.15 22.07 -39.45
C MET A 57 88.27 21.49 -40.57
N SER A 58 88.82 20.60 -41.39
CA SER A 58 88.06 19.83 -42.39
C SER A 58 87.15 18.79 -41.74
N THR A 59 87.62 18.05 -40.73
CA THR A 59 86.77 17.13 -39.96
C THR A 59 85.71 17.88 -39.18
N ILE A 60 86.03 18.99 -38.51
CA ILE A 60 85.01 19.82 -37.83
C ILE A 60 83.92 20.32 -38.80
N LEU A 61 84.26 20.68 -40.04
CA LEU A 61 83.27 21.07 -41.05
C LEU A 61 82.42 19.88 -41.52
N SER A 62 83.03 18.70 -41.70
CA SER A 62 82.33 17.45 -42.00
C SER A 62 81.36 17.07 -40.88
N ASP A 63 81.83 17.08 -39.63
CA ASP A 63 81.05 16.80 -38.42
C ASP A 63 79.91 17.81 -38.27
N LEU A 64 80.13 19.10 -38.59
CA LEU A 64 79.09 20.11 -38.56
C LEU A 64 78.00 19.89 -39.62
N ASP A 65 78.36 19.47 -40.84
CA ASP A 65 77.36 19.13 -41.86
C ASP A 65 76.68 17.76 -41.56
N GLU A 66 77.36 16.80 -40.91
CA GLU A 66 76.72 15.59 -40.37
C GLU A 66 75.75 15.92 -39.23
N ILE A 67 76.13 16.74 -38.25
CA ILE A 67 75.26 17.22 -37.16
C ILE A 67 74.05 17.97 -37.72
N LYS A 68 74.24 18.80 -38.75
CA LYS A 68 73.17 19.56 -39.41
C LYS A 68 72.27 18.68 -40.29
N SER A 69 72.82 17.63 -40.89
CA SER A 69 72.08 16.56 -41.57
C SER A 69 71.24 15.75 -40.58
N ALA A 70 71.82 15.39 -39.43
CA ALA A 70 71.15 14.72 -38.32
C ALA A 70 70.05 15.61 -37.69
N LEU A 71 70.29 16.92 -37.51
CA LEU A 71 69.26 17.87 -37.08
C LEU A 71 68.14 18.02 -38.11
N LYS A 72 68.43 17.98 -39.42
CA LYS A 72 67.39 17.95 -40.46
C LYS A 72 66.56 16.66 -40.46
N LYS A 73 67.14 15.55 -40.00
CA LYS A 73 66.44 14.26 -39.77
C LYS A 73 65.80 14.18 -38.37
N SER A 74 66.05 15.15 -37.49
CA SER A 74 65.46 15.18 -36.15
C SER A 74 63.99 15.62 -36.22
N VAL A 75 63.19 15.14 -35.28
CA VAL A 75 61.75 15.39 -35.23
C VAL A 75 61.47 16.89 -35.20
N THR A 76 60.76 17.36 -36.23
CA THR A 76 60.39 18.78 -36.35
C THR A 76 59.18 19.11 -35.50
N LYS A 77 58.96 20.40 -35.21
CA LYS A 77 57.72 20.84 -34.54
C LYS A 77 56.46 20.48 -35.32
N SER A 78 56.50 20.46 -36.65
CA SER A 78 55.38 20.01 -37.49
C SER A 78 55.02 18.57 -37.20
N ASP A 79 56.00 17.66 -37.18
CA ASP A 79 55.76 16.23 -36.94
C ASP A 79 55.11 15.98 -35.57
N LEU A 80 55.63 16.64 -34.52
CA LEU A 80 55.01 16.62 -33.19
C LEU A 80 53.58 17.20 -33.19
N THR A 81 53.33 18.26 -33.96
CA THR A 81 52.01 18.87 -34.05
C THR A 81 51.01 17.94 -34.73
N ASP A 82 51.42 17.22 -35.76
CA ASP A 82 50.55 16.32 -36.52
C ASP A 82 50.32 14.98 -35.80
N ILE A 83 51.32 14.45 -35.08
CA ILE A 83 51.15 13.34 -34.13
C ILE A 83 50.12 13.71 -33.06
N VAL A 84 50.25 14.88 -32.44
CA VAL A 84 49.29 15.35 -31.41
C VAL A 84 47.89 15.52 -32.01
N LYS A 85 47.75 16.06 -33.23
CA LYS A 85 46.44 16.13 -33.92
C LYS A 85 45.84 14.75 -34.16
N SER A 86 46.62 13.75 -34.58
CA SER A 86 46.12 12.38 -34.80
C SER A 86 45.58 11.78 -33.51
N ILE A 87 46.40 11.80 -32.44
CA ILE A 87 46.02 11.30 -31.11
C ILE A 87 44.75 11.99 -30.62
N VAL A 88 44.67 13.33 -30.70
CA VAL A 88 43.50 14.10 -30.27
C VAL A 88 42.26 13.72 -31.09
N LYS A 89 42.40 13.54 -32.41
CA LYS A 89 41.30 13.13 -33.29
C LYS A 89 40.80 11.72 -32.97
N GLU A 90 41.71 10.76 -32.81
CA GLU A 90 41.39 9.37 -32.42
C GLU A 90 40.67 9.33 -31.07
N MET A 91 41.19 10.06 -30.06
CA MET A 91 40.51 10.21 -28.76
C MET A 91 39.12 10.82 -28.88
N PHE A 92 38.89 11.80 -29.75
CA PHE A 92 37.56 12.37 -29.96
C PHE A 92 36.60 11.37 -30.65
N GLU A 93 37.09 10.59 -31.63
CA GLU A 93 36.30 9.57 -32.30
C GLU A 93 35.96 8.39 -31.38
N GLU A 94 36.86 8.00 -30.48
CA GLU A 94 36.61 6.99 -29.44
C GLU A 94 35.61 7.47 -28.39
N ASN A 95 35.83 8.67 -27.81
CA ASN A 95 34.88 9.28 -26.87
C ASN A 95 33.48 9.45 -27.48
N LYS A 96 33.39 9.78 -28.78
CA LYS A 96 32.11 9.88 -29.49
C LYS A 96 31.40 8.53 -29.57
N LYS A 97 32.10 7.46 -29.95
CA LYS A 97 31.54 6.09 -29.98
C LYS A 97 31.09 5.63 -28.60
N GLU A 98 31.87 5.93 -27.56
CA GLU A 98 31.49 5.61 -26.18
C GLU A 98 30.23 6.37 -25.75
N MET A 99 30.15 7.67 -26.04
CA MET A 99 28.94 8.47 -25.78
C MET A 99 27.71 7.91 -26.50
N GLU A 100 27.81 7.59 -27.80
CA GLU A 100 26.71 7.00 -28.58
C GLU A 100 26.26 5.65 -28.01
N THR A 101 27.19 4.85 -27.50
CA THR A 101 26.91 3.54 -26.88
C THR A 101 26.18 3.72 -25.55
N ARG A 102 26.73 4.54 -24.64
CA ARG A 102 26.09 4.85 -23.35
C ARG A 102 24.72 5.49 -23.51
N MET A 103 24.52 6.31 -24.55
CA MET A 103 23.23 6.94 -24.83
C MET A 103 22.15 5.90 -25.20
N LYS A 104 22.49 4.91 -26.05
CA LYS A 104 21.61 3.78 -26.36
C LYS A 104 21.31 2.91 -25.13
N GLU A 105 22.31 2.61 -24.31
CA GLU A 105 22.11 1.86 -23.06
C GLU A 105 21.14 2.57 -22.10
N ILE A 106 21.23 3.91 -22.01
CA ILE A 106 20.30 4.74 -21.24
C ILE A 106 18.89 4.68 -21.82
N GLU A 107 18.73 4.85 -23.14
CA GLU A 107 17.44 4.74 -23.83
C GLU A 107 16.79 3.38 -23.61
N ASP A 108 17.54 2.28 -23.77
CA ASP A 108 17.12 0.90 -23.50
C ASP A 108 16.61 0.71 -22.07
N VAL A 109 17.34 1.24 -21.07
CA VAL A 109 16.95 1.15 -19.65
C VAL A 109 15.68 1.94 -19.37
N TYR A 110 15.50 3.11 -19.99
CA TYR A 110 14.25 3.88 -19.87
C TYR A 110 13.09 3.18 -20.57
N MET A 111 13.28 2.64 -21.77
CA MET A 111 12.24 1.89 -22.49
C MET A 111 11.75 0.68 -21.70
N ARG A 112 12.66 -0.11 -21.09
CA ARG A 112 12.28 -1.23 -20.21
C ARG A 112 11.49 -0.76 -18.99
N LYS A 113 11.95 0.30 -18.31
CA LYS A 113 11.22 0.87 -17.15
C LYS A 113 9.84 1.41 -17.51
N CYS A 114 9.68 2.00 -18.70
CA CYS A 114 8.37 2.42 -19.20
C CYS A 114 7.45 1.22 -19.45
N GLY A 115 7.97 0.12 -20.01
CA GLY A 115 7.24 -1.16 -20.12
C GLY A 115 6.83 -1.71 -18.75
N ASP A 116 7.78 -1.87 -17.81
CA ASP A 116 7.53 -2.37 -16.46
C ASP A 116 6.49 -1.53 -15.68
N LEU A 117 6.37 -0.23 -15.99
CA LEU A 117 5.37 0.66 -15.40
C LEU A 117 4.01 0.53 -16.10
N GLN A 118 4.00 0.36 -17.43
CA GLN A 118 2.78 0.11 -18.19
C GLN A 118 2.11 -1.21 -17.75
N ASP A 119 2.88 -2.30 -17.67
CA ASP A 119 2.38 -3.61 -17.20
C ASP A 119 1.76 -3.53 -15.79
N LYS A 120 2.34 -2.70 -14.91
CA LYS A 120 1.79 -2.45 -13.56
C LYS A 120 0.52 -1.61 -13.60
N ILE A 121 0.45 -0.60 -14.47
CA ILE A 121 -0.76 0.20 -14.67
C ILE A 121 -1.91 -0.68 -15.18
N ASP A 122 -1.63 -1.55 -16.14
CA ASP A 122 -2.62 -2.45 -16.73
C ASP A 122 -3.06 -3.53 -15.72
N GLY A 123 -2.13 -4.09 -14.95
CA GLY A 123 -2.43 -5.00 -13.84
C GLY A 123 -3.32 -4.37 -12.75
N LEU A 124 -3.00 -3.13 -12.33
CA LEU A 124 -3.83 -2.37 -11.40
C LEU A 124 -5.21 -2.01 -11.99
N GLY A 125 -5.29 -1.77 -13.30
CA GLY A 125 -6.54 -1.55 -14.01
C GLY A 125 -7.48 -2.76 -13.97
N LEU A 126 -6.93 -3.96 -14.20
CA LEU A 126 -7.68 -5.22 -14.08
C LEU A 126 -8.13 -5.50 -12.65
N GLU A 127 -7.27 -5.26 -11.64
CA GLU A 127 -7.65 -5.40 -10.24
C GLU A 127 -8.75 -4.39 -9.84
N MET A 128 -8.66 -3.14 -10.29
CA MET A 128 -9.67 -2.11 -10.02
C MET A 128 -11.05 -2.51 -10.57
N GLU A 129 -11.11 -3.06 -11.77
CA GLU A 129 -12.37 -3.47 -12.39
C GLU A 129 -12.96 -4.72 -11.72
N SER A 130 -12.12 -5.69 -11.34
CA SER A 130 -12.51 -6.84 -10.52
C SER A 130 -13.10 -6.41 -9.16
N LEU A 131 -12.46 -5.44 -8.48
CA LEU A 131 -12.95 -4.89 -7.22
C LEU A 131 -14.28 -4.13 -7.39
N ARG A 132 -14.47 -3.40 -8.49
CA ARG A 132 -15.75 -2.74 -8.81
C ARG A 132 -16.87 -3.76 -9.03
N GLU A 133 -16.61 -4.82 -9.81
CA GLU A 133 -17.58 -5.88 -10.06
C GLU A 133 -17.97 -6.60 -8.76
N LEU A 134 -16.98 -6.92 -7.92
CA LEU A 134 -17.22 -7.52 -6.60
C LEU A 134 -18.03 -6.60 -5.68
N ASN A 135 -17.78 -5.29 -5.72
CA ASN A 135 -18.52 -4.33 -4.90
C ASN A 135 -19.98 -4.21 -5.38
N ALA A 136 -20.21 -4.17 -6.70
CA ALA A 136 -21.56 -4.21 -7.28
C ALA A 136 -22.34 -5.48 -6.91
N LYS A 137 -21.67 -6.65 -6.89
CA LYS A 137 -22.24 -7.93 -6.42
C LYS A 137 -22.59 -7.89 -4.91
N LYS A 138 -21.79 -7.22 -4.08
CA LYS A 138 -22.09 -7.03 -2.65
C LYS A 138 -23.29 -6.09 -2.44
N ASP A 139 -23.36 -4.98 -3.18
CA ASP A 139 -24.47 -4.04 -3.11
C ASP A 139 -25.82 -4.69 -3.49
N THR A 140 -25.85 -5.53 -4.52
CA THR A 140 -27.08 -6.26 -4.88
C THR A 140 -27.46 -7.30 -3.83
N ALA A 141 -26.49 -8.03 -3.28
CA ALA A 141 -26.73 -8.97 -2.18
C ALA A 141 -27.29 -8.26 -0.92
N ILE A 142 -26.76 -7.10 -0.55
CA ILE A 142 -27.24 -6.29 0.59
C ILE A 142 -28.68 -5.82 0.34
N ARG A 143 -29.02 -5.34 -0.86
CA ARG A 143 -30.39 -4.93 -1.20
C ARG A 143 -31.37 -6.10 -1.10
N ASN A 144 -30.98 -7.28 -1.59
CA ASN A 144 -31.81 -8.49 -1.51
C ASN A 144 -32.03 -8.94 -0.05
N LEU A 145 -30.97 -8.92 0.78
CA LEU A 145 -31.07 -9.26 2.20
C LEU A 145 -31.95 -8.28 2.99
N ASN A 146 -31.86 -6.98 2.70
CA ASN A 146 -32.73 -5.98 3.34
C ASN A 146 -34.20 -6.21 2.95
N ALA A 147 -34.49 -6.48 1.67
CA ALA A 147 -35.85 -6.79 1.23
C ALA A 147 -36.43 -8.05 1.91
N THR A 148 -35.64 -9.12 2.04
CA THR A 148 -36.11 -10.34 2.74
C THR A 148 -36.26 -10.12 4.25
N LEU A 149 -35.43 -9.25 4.86
CA LEU A 149 -35.56 -8.87 6.27
C LEU A 149 -36.84 -8.06 6.51
N ASP A 150 -37.16 -7.09 5.66
CA ASP A 150 -38.38 -6.27 5.76
C ASP A 150 -39.64 -7.13 5.62
N ASP A 151 -39.65 -8.09 4.68
CA ASP A 151 -40.74 -9.06 4.55
C ASP A 151 -40.86 -9.99 5.77
N ALA A 152 -39.75 -10.49 6.29
CA ALA A 152 -39.74 -11.30 7.51
C ALA A 152 -40.27 -10.52 8.72
N MET A 153 -39.87 -9.25 8.88
CA MET A 153 -40.39 -8.36 9.92
C MET A 153 -41.89 -8.10 9.75
N ARG A 154 -42.37 -7.87 8.52
CA ARG A 154 -43.80 -7.70 8.21
C ARG A 154 -44.61 -8.92 8.62
N ILE A 155 -44.17 -10.12 8.22
CA ILE A 155 -44.82 -11.40 8.56
C ILE A 155 -44.80 -11.62 10.08
N ALA A 156 -43.67 -11.37 10.76
CA ALA A 156 -43.56 -11.52 12.21
C ALA A 156 -44.50 -10.58 12.98
N ASN A 157 -44.61 -9.32 12.54
CA ASN A 157 -45.52 -8.34 13.14
C ASN A 157 -47.00 -8.68 12.90
N GLU A 158 -47.34 -9.20 11.71
CA GLU A 158 -48.69 -9.69 11.42
C GLU A 158 -49.04 -10.91 12.28
N ALA A 159 -48.13 -11.90 12.35
CA ALA A 159 -48.30 -13.09 13.18
C ALA A 159 -48.44 -12.74 14.67
N ARG A 160 -47.64 -11.79 15.18
CA ARG A 160 -47.75 -11.26 16.54
C ARG A 160 -49.11 -10.61 16.79
N SER A 161 -49.60 -9.82 15.83
CA SER A 161 -50.89 -9.12 15.92
C SER A 161 -52.05 -10.12 15.93
N ARG A 162 -52.04 -11.11 15.02
CA ARG A 162 -53.02 -12.21 14.98
C ARG A 162 -52.98 -13.07 16.24
N SER A 163 -51.79 -13.36 16.78
CA SER A 163 -51.64 -14.11 18.04
C SER A 163 -52.26 -13.37 19.23
N ASN A 164 -52.00 -12.07 19.37
CA ASN A 164 -52.60 -11.23 20.41
C ASN A 164 -54.13 -11.13 20.27
N TYR A 165 -54.63 -10.97 19.04
CA TYR A 165 -56.07 -10.99 18.75
C TYR A 165 -56.69 -12.33 19.16
N ASN A 166 -56.14 -13.46 18.71
CA ASN A 166 -56.62 -14.80 19.06
C ASN A 166 -56.61 -15.05 20.58
N GLU A 167 -55.59 -14.57 21.29
CA GLU A 167 -55.51 -14.65 22.74
C GLU A 167 -56.63 -13.85 23.42
N GLN A 168 -56.95 -12.64 22.96
CA GLN A 168 -58.06 -11.84 23.48
C GLN A 168 -59.42 -12.50 23.23
N TYR A 169 -59.63 -13.07 22.04
CA TYR A 169 -60.87 -13.78 21.71
C TYR A 169 -61.04 -15.06 22.52
N SER A 170 -59.97 -15.84 22.70
CA SER A 170 -59.97 -16.99 23.61
C SER A 170 -60.31 -16.58 25.05
N ARG A 171 -59.83 -15.42 25.51
CA ARG A 171 -60.08 -14.91 26.86
C ARG A 171 -61.48 -14.31 27.07
N LYS A 172 -62.25 -13.99 26.02
CA LYS A 172 -63.51 -13.23 26.14
C LYS A 172 -64.54 -13.88 27.07
N ASN A 173 -64.61 -15.21 27.07
CA ASN A 173 -65.53 -15.99 27.91
C ASN A 173 -64.83 -16.65 29.11
N ASN A 174 -63.54 -16.37 29.34
CA ASN A 174 -62.74 -17.03 30.38
C ASN A 174 -62.58 -16.11 31.60
N ILE A 175 -63.20 -16.48 32.72
CA ILE A 175 -63.11 -15.74 33.98
C ILE A 175 -61.91 -16.27 34.79
N LYS A 176 -61.07 -15.37 35.31
CA LYS A 176 -59.98 -15.72 36.24
C LYS A 176 -60.40 -15.42 37.68
N ILE A 177 -60.50 -16.46 38.48
CA ILE A 177 -60.86 -16.37 39.91
C ILE A 177 -59.57 -16.52 40.73
N PHE A 178 -59.32 -15.55 41.62
CA PHE A 178 -58.18 -15.53 42.53
C PHE A 178 -58.63 -15.77 43.98
N GLY A 179 -57.73 -16.26 44.84
CA GLY A 179 -58.00 -16.45 46.27
C GLY A 179 -58.84 -17.68 46.66
N LEU A 180 -59.37 -18.43 45.68
CA LEU A 180 -60.04 -19.71 45.94
C LEU A 180 -59.02 -20.74 46.47
N LYS A 181 -59.19 -21.18 47.72
CA LYS A 181 -58.32 -22.19 48.37
C LYS A 181 -58.26 -23.46 47.52
N GLU A 182 -57.11 -24.13 47.49
CA GLU A 182 -56.90 -25.39 46.75
C GLU A 182 -57.00 -26.59 47.68
N SER A 183 -57.72 -27.63 47.27
CA SER A 183 -57.79 -28.93 47.95
C SER A 183 -57.41 -30.07 46.98
N ASN A 184 -56.76 -31.12 47.47
CA ASN A 184 -56.40 -32.27 46.65
C ASN A 184 -57.66 -33.04 46.21
N GLY A 185 -57.79 -33.30 44.90
CA GLY A 185 -58.93 -34.04 44.33
C GLY A 185 -60.24 -33.24 44.25
N GLU A 186 -60.20 -31.92 44.36
CA GLU A 186 -61.39 -31.07 44.27
C GLU A 186 -62.04 -31.06 42.86
N ASN A 187 -63.38 -31.00 42.80
CA ASN A 187 -64.09 -30.61 41.58
C ASN A 187 -64.12 -29.08 41.50
N VAL A 188 -63.25 -28.52 40.66
CA VAL A 188 -63.07 -27.07 40.49
C VAL A 188 -64.36 -26.38 40.03
N SER A 189 -65.17 -27.00 39.16
CA SER A 189 -66.44 -26.42 38.69
C SER A 189 -67.41 -26.22 39.85
N SER A 190 -67.55 -27.23 40.72
CA SER A 190 -68.48 -27.18 41.86
C SER A 190 -68.07 -26.12 42.88
N GLU A 191 -66.77 -25.98 43.18
CA GLU A 191 -66.26 -24.93 44.07
C GLU A 191 -66.44 -23.52 43.48
N VAL A 192 -66.31 -23.35 42.16
CA VAL A 192 -66.61 -22.08 41.48
C VAL A 192 -68.10 -21.73 41.61
N CYS A 193 -69.01 -22.68 41.40
CA CYS A 193 -70.45 -22.45 41.57
C CYS A 193 -70.81 -22.06 43.02
N LYS A 194 -70.26 -22.75 44.03
CA LYS A 194 -70.44 -22.40 45.46
C LYS A 194 -69.91 -21.00 45.78
N MET A 195 -68.74 -20.64 45.24
CA MET A 195 -68.14 -19.33 45.45
C MET A 195 -68.97 -18.22 44.80
N LEU A 196 -69.42 -18.38 43.56
CA LEU A 196 -70.27 -17.39 42.88
C LEU A 196 -71.63 -17.22 43.57
N LYS A 197 -72.25 -18.31 44.03
CA LYS A 197 -73.53 -18.26 44.77
C LYS A 197 -73.38 -17.59 46.13
N SER A 198 -72.27 -17.78 46.84
CA SER A 198 -72.02 -17.16 48.15
C SER A 198 -71.55 -15.70 48.06
N ALA A 199 -70.62 -15.39 47.17
CA ALA A 199 -70.00 -14.06 47.06
C ALA A 199 -70.81 -13.08 46.19
N ALA A 200 -71.36 -13.55 45.07
CA ALA A 200 -72.04 -12.71 44.08
C ALA A 200 -73.57 -12.93 44.01
N LYS A 201 -74.10 -13.91 44.73
CA LYS A 201 -75.52 -14.34 44.68
C LYS A 201 -76.01 -14.73 43.27
N VAL A 202 -75.08 -15.16 42.41
CA VAL A 202 -75.39 -15.67 41.07
C VAL A 202 -75.60 -17.17 41.16
N GLU A 203 -76.71 -17.66 40.63
CA GLU A 203 -76.91 -19.10 40.43
C GLU A 203 -76.37 -19.49 39.06
N LEU A 204 -75.39 -20.39 39.05
CA LEU A 204 -74.74 -20.94 37.87
C LEU A 204 -74.74 -22.46 38.00
N LYS A 205 -75.06 -23.16 36.91
CA LYS A 205 -75.05 -24.63 36.86
C LYS A 205 -73.70 -25.15 36.37
N GLU A 206 -73.34 -26.37 36.78
CA GLU A 206 -72.11 -27.00 36.30
C GLU A 206 -72.15 -27.26 34.78
N GLU A 207 -73.34 -27.45 34.18
CA GLU A 207 -73.49 -27.60 32.71
C GLU A 207 -73.17 -26.31 31.91
N GLU A 208 -73.25 -25.14 32.56
CA GLU A 208 -72.96 -23.83 31.93
C GLU A 208 -71.44 -23.54 31.89
N ILE A 209 -70.63 -24.35 32.59
CA ILE A 209 -69.18 -24.25 32.64
C ILE A 209 -68.55 -25.22 31.63
N LEU A 210 -68.14 -24.70 30.47
CA LEU A 210 -67.46 -25.49 29.42
C LEU A 210 -66.16 -26.17 29.90
N ALA A 211 -65.38 -25.49 30.73
CA ALA A 211 -64.18 -26.04 31.36
C ALA A 211 -63.76 -25.19 32.58
N ALA A 212 -63.40 -25.85 33.69
CA ALA A 212 -62.74 -25.22 34.82
C ALA A 212 -61.49 -26.01 35.21
N HIS A 213 -60.36 -25.33 35.37
CA HIS A 213 -59.10 -25.94 35.80
C HIS A 213 -58.26 -24.90 36.56
N ARG A 214 -57.39 -25.38 37.46
CA ARG A 214 -56.40 -24.51 38.12
C ARG A 214 -55.31 -24.14 37.12
N LEU A 215 -55.01 -22.84 37.00
CA LEU A 215 -53.85 -22.38 36.23
C LEU A 215 -52.56 -22.76 36.99
N PRO A 216 -51.56 -23.38 36.34
CA PRO A 216 -50.32 -23.76 37.01
C PRO A 216 -49.58 -22.51 37.49
N SER A 217 -49.37 -22.41 38.80
CA SER A 217 -48.59 -21.33 39.39
C SER A 217 -47.10 -21.53 39.13
N LYS A 218 -46.37 -20.44 38.81
CA LYS A 218 -44.91 -20.50 38.59
C LYS A 218 -44.15 -21.14 39.76
N LEU A 219 -44.68 -20.99 40.99
CA LEU A 219 -44.13 -21.58 42.21
C LEU A 219 -44.18 -23.11 42.22
N LYS A 220 -45.27 -23.74 41.73
CA LYS A 220 -45.36 -25.22 41.64
C LYS A 220 -44.36 -25.78 40.63
N ASN A 221 -44.16 -25.10 39.49
CA ASN A 221 -43.17 -25.49 38.49
C ASN A 221 -41.71 -25.27 38.95
N LEU A 222 -41.47 -24.23 39.77
CA LEU A 222 -40.16 -24.03 40.41
C LEU A 222 -39.88 -25.11 41.45
N LEU A 223 -40.86 -25.49 42.27
CA LEU A 223 -40.69 -26.55 43.28
C LEU A 223 -40.49 -27.95 42.66
N SER A 224 -41.18 -28.28 41.56
CA SER A 224 -40.95 -29.54 40.85
C SER A 224 -39.56 -29.60 40.20
N SER A 225 -39.11 -28.51 39.56
CA SER A 225 -37.76 -28.45 38.99
C SER A 225 -36.66 -28.39 40.06
N PHE A 226 -36.92 -27.82 41.25
CA PHE A 226 -35.98 -27.86 42.38
C PHE A 226 -35.82 -29.28 42.96
N ASN A 227 -36.91 -30.07 43.04
CA ASN A 227 -36.84 -31.47 43.45
C ASN A 227 -36.12 -32.34 42.42
N PHE A 228 -36.37 -32.13 41.12
CA PHE A 228 -35.67 -32.81 40.03
C PHE A 228 -34.15 -32.53 40.04
N MET A 229 -33.75 -31.28 40.29
CA MET A 229 -32.34 -30.90 40.51
C MET A 229 -31.73 -31.58 41.75
N LYS A 230 -32.53 -31.88 42.77
CA LYS A 230 -32.07 -32.50 44.02
C LYS A 230 -31.80 -34.01 43.87
N GLU A 231 -32.52 -34.69 42.99
CA GLU A 231 -32.25 -36.09 42.63
C GLU A 231 -31.00 -36.23 41.74
N LEU A 232 -30.73 -35.24 40.87
CA LEU A 232 -29.52 -35.20 40.04
C LEU A 232 -28.24 -34.81 40.79
N TYR A 233 -28.35 -34.29 42.02
CA TYR A 233 -27.22 -33.87 42.88
C TYR A 233 -27.05 -34.75 44.12
N LEU A 234 -27.14 -36.08 43.96
CA LEU A 234 -26.56 -37.01 44.93
C LEU A 234 -25.03 -37.06 44.72
N PRO A 235 -24.20 -36.75 45.73
CA PRO A 235 -22.76 -36.69 45.56
C PRO A 235 -22.17 -38.08 45.32
N VAL A 236 -21.21 -38.13 44.39
CA VAL A 236 -20.37 -39.30 44.12
C VAL A 236 -19.77 -39.80 45.44
N ARG A 237 -20.08 -41.05 45.81
CA ARG A 237 -19.44 -41.71 46.95
C ARG A 237 -17.94 -41.82 46.66
N THR A 238 -17.13 -41.11 47.42
CA THR A 238 -15.68 -41.37 47.49
C THR A 238 -15.45 -42.78 47.97
N ILE A 239 -14.84 -43.59 47.11
CA ILE A 239 -14.33 -44.92 47.45
C ILE A 239 -12.99 -44.71 48.16
N HIS A 240 -12.83 -45.34 49.33
CA HIS A 240 -11.55 -45.61 49.99
C HIS A 240 -11.28 -47.11 49.89
#